data_AF-A0A1B6J482-F1
#
_entry.id   AF-A0A1B6J482-F1
#
_cell.length_a   1.000
_cell.length_b   1.000
_cell.length_c   1.000
_cell.angle_alpha   90.00
_cell.angle_beta   90.00
_cell.angle_gamma   90.00
#
_symmetry.space_group_name_H-M   'P 1'
#
loop_
_entity.id
_entity.type
_entity.pdbx_description
1 polymer ?
#
loop_
_entity_poly.entity_id
_entity_poly.type
_entity_poly.pdbx_seq_one_letter_code
_entity_poly.pdbx_strand_id
1 'polypeptide(L)'
;STGLLLILLECIYFCLDMSQSTRDAAYNEEEGALRMYLRGRPVVLYAPSPLVDNYDITKVATPPHSKLKLDWVYGYRGRDCRSNLYLLPTGEMVYFVAAIVVLYNVEEQSQRHYLGHTDDVKCLAIHPNKLLVASGQAAGHDSREGR
;
A
#
# COMPACT_ATOMS: atom_id res chain seq x y z
N SER A 1 14.59 1.86 28.00
CA SER A 1 13.87 0.59 27.79
C SER A 1 12.35 0.69 28.00
N THR A 2 11.73 1.86 27.83
CA THR A 2 10.28 2.03 28.12
C THR A 2 9.52 2.88 27.09
N GLY A 3 10.20 3.42 26.07
CA GLY A 3 9.58 4.28 25.05
C GLY A 3 9.00 3.56 23.84
N LEU A 4 9.35 2.28 23.61
CA LEU A 4 8.87 1.52 22.45
C LEU A 4 7.46 0.91 22.65
N LEU A 5 7.03 0.75 23.90
CA LEU A 5 5.76 0.09 24.23
C LEU A 5 4.54 1.04 24.15
N LEU A 6 4.77 2.36 24.23
CA LEU A 6 3.69 3.37 24.11
C LEU A 6 3.27 3.64 22.66
N ILE A 7 4.17 3.47 21.68
CA ILE A 7 3.84 3.68 20.25
C ILE A 7 2.95 2.55 19.72
N LEU A 8 3.10 1.33 20.25
CA LEU A 8 2.26 0.18 19.86
C LEU A 8 0.83 0.26 20.42
N LEU A 9 0.58 0.97 21.53
CA LEU A 9 -0.77 1.15 22.08
C LEU A 9 -1.56 2.28 21.38
N GLU A 10 -0.90 3.36 20.96
CA GLU A 10 -1.52 4.42 20.17
C GLU A 10 -1.93 3.94 18.76
N CYS A 11 -1.20 2.96 18.20
CA CYS A 11 -1.57 2.32 16.92
C CYS A 11 -2.84 1.44 17.00
N ILE A 12 -3.24 0.98 18.18
CA ILE A 12 -4.49 0.21 18.36
C ILE A 12 -5.69 1.16 18.51
N TYR A 13 -5.50 2.34 19.12
CA TYR A 13 -6.55 3.35 19.24
C TYR A 13 -6.83 4.10 17.93
N PHE A 14 -5.82 4.29 17.06
CA PHE A 14 -6.02 4.98 15.77
C PHE A 14 -6.72 4.11 14.71
N CYS A 15 -6.90 2.81 14.97
CA CYS A 15 -7.66 1.91 14.08
C CYS A 15 -9.19 1.98 14.31
N LEU A 16 -9.65 2.71 15.34
CA LEU A 16 -11.05 2.74 15.76
C LEU A 16 -11.88 3.96 15.28
N ASP A 17 -11.31 4.87 14.48
CA ASP A 17 -12.06 6.08 14.04
C ASP A 17 -12.18 6.24 12.51
N MET A 18 -12.55 5.16 11.83
CA MET A 18 -13.12 5.22 10.47
C MET A 18 -14.65 5.27 10.55
N SER A 19 -15.20 6.31 11.15
CA SER A 19 -16.64 6.57 11.24
C SER A 19 -17.23 7.29 10.00
N GLN A 20 -16.72 6.99 8.80
CA GLN A 20 -17.48 7.30 7.57
C GLN A 20 -18.45 6.15 7.32
N SER A 21 -19.71 6.33 7.72
CA SER A 21 -20.87 5.42 7.58
C SER A 21 -20.82 4.56 6.29
N THR A 22 -20.09 3.46 6.31
CA THR A 22 -20.30 2.34 5.41
C THR A 22 -21.62 1.73 5.85
N ARG A 23 -22.67 1.88 5.04
CA ARG A 23 -23.86 1.06 5.26
C ARG A 23 -23.42 -0.39 5.10
N ASP A 24 -23.73 -1.21 6.09
CA ASP A 24 -23.47 -2.64 6.03
C ASP A 24 -24.12 -3.22 4.77
N ALA A 25 -23.42 -4.16 4.13
CA ALA A 25 -23.99 -4.89 3.01
C ALA A 25 -25.20 -5.70 3.51
N ALA A 26 -26.23 -5.81 2.67
CA ALA A 26 -27.45 -6.55 2.99
C ALA A 26 -27.69 -7.63 1.93
N TYR A 27 -28.01 -8.84 2.37
CA TYR A 27 -28.40 -9.93 1.48
C TYR A 27 -29.93 -10.04 1.43
N ASN A 28 -30.47 -10.13 0.22
CA ASN A 28 -31.88 -10.40 -0.04
C ASN A 28 -32.01 -11.84 -0.54
N GLU A 29 -32.57 -12.71 0.29
CA GLU A 29 -32.78 -14.13 -0.03
C GLU A 29 -33.80 -14.33 -1.16
N GLU A 30 -34.87 -13.52 -1.21
CA GLU A 30 -35.93 -13.63 -2.23
C GLU A 30 -35.42 -13.30 -3.64
N GLU A 31 -34.52 -12.32 -3.71
CA GLU A 31 -33.90 -11.88 -4.97
C GLU A 31 -32.56 -12.58 -5.25
N GLY A 32 -32.04 -13.37 -4.29
CA GLY A 32 -30.69 -13.95 -4.34
C GLY A 32 -29.60 -12.88 -4.51
N ALA A 33 -29.77 -11.69 -3.93
CA ALA A 33 -29.00 -10.50 -4.27
C ALA A 33 -28.34 -9.84 -3.05
N LEU A 34 -27.04 -9.58 -3.17
CA LEU A 34 -26.26 -8.79 -2.22
C LEU A 34 -26.28 -7.31 -2.64
N ARG A 35 -26.74 -6.43 -1.74
CA ARG A 35 -26.70 -4.98 -1.91
C ARG A 35 -25.60 -4.40 -1.05
N MET A 36 -24.61 -3.78 -1.70
CA MET A 36 -23.55 -3.00 -1.05
C MET A 36 -23.64 -1.53 -1.48
N TYR A 37 -23.00 -0.62 -0.75
CA TYR A 37 -22.98 0.80 -1.09
C TYR A 37 -21.56 1.30 -1.34
N LEU A 38 -21.29 1.78 -2.55
CA LEU A 38 -20.03 2.45 -2.88
C LEU A 38 -20.28 3.95 -2.99
N ARG A 39 -19.70 4.74 -2.07
CA ARG A 39 -19.90 6.20 -1.99
C ARG A 39 -21.39 6.60 -1.91
N GLY A 40 -22.17 5.86 -1.13
CA GLY A 40 -23.61 6.08 -0.96
C GLY A 40 -24.48 5.61 -2.14
N ARG A 41 -23.89 5.11 -3.24
CA ARG A 41 -24.63 4.52 -4.36
C ARG A 41 -24.77 3.01 -4.19
N PRO A 42 -25.98 2.44 -4.33
CA PRO A 42 -26.17 1.01 -4.22
C PRO A 42 -25.56 0.27 -5.43
N VAL A 43 -24.87 -0.82 -5.15
CA VAL A 43 -24.39 -1.81 -6.11
C VAL A 43 -25.03 -3.15 -5.73
N VAL A 44 -25.71 -3.77 -6.69
CA VAL A 44 -26.38 -5.06 -6.52
C VAL A 44 -25.56 -6.15 -7.20
N LEU A 45 -25.26 -7.22 -6.46
CA LEU A 45 -24.51 -8.39 -6.91
C LEU A 45 -25.41 -9.61 -6.75
N TYR A 46 -25.66 -10.34 -7.83
CA TYR A 46 -26.47 -11.56 -7.78
C TYR A 46 -25.60 -12.76 -7.42
N ALA A 47 -26.04 -13.55 -6.44
CA ALA A 47 -25.37 -14.79 -6.09
C ALA A 47 -25.57 -15.84 -7.19
N PRO A 48 -24.57 -16.68 -7.49
CA PRO A 48 -24.75 -17.83 -8.36
C PRO A 48 -25.85 -18.76 -7.84
N SER A 49 -26.68 -19.33 -8.73
CA SER A 49 -27.84 -20.15 -8.35
C SER A 49 -27.55 -21.26 -7.31
N PRO A 50 -26.43 -22.01 -7.36
CA PRO A 50 -26.14 -23.05 -6.37
C PRO A 50 -25.84 -22.54 -4.95
N LEU A 51 -25.66 -21.22 -4.80
CA LEU A 51 -25.23 -20.59 -3.54
C LEU A 51 -26.35 -19.78 -2.89
N VAL A 52 -27.48 -19.54 -3.57
CA VAL A 52 -28.57 -18.67 -3.08
C VAL A 52 -29.08 -19.14 -1.71
N ASP A 53 -29.35 -20.44 -1.56
CA ASP A 53 -29.95 -20.98 -0.33
C ASP A 53 -28.98 -21.05 0.87
N ASN A 54 -27.67 -21.01 0.61
CA ASN A 54 -26.62 -21.24 1.61
C ASN A 54 -25.66 -20.05 1.73
N TYR A 55 -26.02 -18.89 1.18
CA TYR A 55 -25.20 -17.70 1.25
C TYR A 55 -25.34 -17.03 2.61
N ASP A 56 -24.27 -17.06 3.40
CA ASP A 56 -24.19 -16.37 4.69
C ASP A 56 -23.31 -15.12 4.54
N ILE A 57 -23.94 -13.95 4.67
CA ILE A 57 -23.26 -12.65 4.59
C ILE A 57 -22.32 -12.39 5.77
N THR A 58 -22.54 -13.07 6.90
CA THR A 58 -21.70 -12.92 8.11
C THR A 58 -20.47 -13.81 8.06
N LYS A 59 -20.41 -14.75 7.11
CA LYS A 59 -19.30 -15.67 6.94
C LYS A 59 -18.03 -14.92 6.52
N VAL A 60 -17.07 -14.87 7.43
CA VAL A 60 -15.75 -14.28 7.17
C VAL A 60 -14.89 -15.26 6.38
N ALA A 61 -14.39 -14.83 5.22
CA ALA A 61 -13.41 -15.59 4.46
C ALA A 61 -12.04 -15.56 5.15
N THR A 62 -11.35 -16.69 5.19
CA THR A 62 -9.97 -16.75 5.67
C THR A 62 -9.04 -16.03 4.70
N PRO A 63 -7.97 -15.36 5.18
CA PRO A 63 -6.97 -14.78 4.31
C PRO A 63 -6.36 -15.83 3.37
N PRO A 64 -5.98 -15.46 2.13
CA PRO A 64 -5.27 -16.36 1.23
C PRO A 64 -3.97 -16.87 1.87
N HIS A 65 -3.60 -18.13 1.56
CA HIS A 65 -2.35 -18.73 2.05
C HIS A 65 -1.09 -18.10 1.44
N SER A 66 -1.21 -17.44 0.29
CA SER A 66 -0.10 -16.82 -0.43
C SER A 66 0.03 -15.34 -0.10
N LYS A 67 1.26 -14.83 -0.14
CA LYS A 67 1.58 -13.41 0.05
C LYS A 67 2.15 -12.83 -1.24
N LEU A 68 1.85 -11.56 -1.49
CA LEU A 68 2.47 -10.81 -2.58
C LEU A 68 3.86 -10.34 -2.14
N LYS A 69 4.80 -10.39 -3.07
CA LYS A 69 6.15 -9.83 -2.92
C LYS A 69 6.40 -8.96 -4.15
N LEU A 70 6.90 -7.75 -3.92
CA LEU A 70 7.36 -6.90 -5.01
C LEU A 70 8.56 -7.55 -5.69
N ASP A 71 8.45 -7.73 -7.01
CA ASP A 71 9.50 -8.34 -7.83
C ASP A 71 10.25 -7.29 -8.64
N TRP A 72 9.51 -6.42 -9.33
CA TRP A 72 10.09 -5.39 -10.19
C TRP A 72 9.34 -4.07 -10.12
N VAL A 73 10.09 -2.97 -10.19
CA VAL A 73 9.57 -1.62 -10.40
C VAL A 73 10.02 -1.16 -11.78
N TYR A 74 9.04 -0.74 -12.59
CA TYR A 74 9.29 -0.20 -13.92
C TYR A 74 9.24 1.32 -13.91
N GLY A 75 10.14 1.93 -14.69
CA GLY A 75 10.22 3.37 -14.89
C GLY A 75 11.29 4.06 -14.04
N TYR A 76 11.49 5.34 -14.32
CA TYR A 76 12.44 6.22 -13.62
C TYR A 76 11.83 7.63 -13.53
N ARG A 77 11.87 8.24 -12.35
CA ARG A 77 11.34 9.59 -12.14
C ARG A 77 12.37 10.66 -12.57
N GLY A 78 12.54 10.84 -13.87
CA GLY A 78 13.46 11.81 -14.46
C GLY A 78 12.86 13.15 -14.91
N ARG A 79 11.52 13.27 -14.93
CA ARG A 79 10.83 14.44 -15.50
C ARG A 79 10.81 15.64 -14.54
N ASP A 80 10.49 15.40 -13.29
CA ASP A 80 10.21 16.40 -12.25
C ASP A 80 11.19 16.34 -11.07
N CYS A 81 12.13 15.39 -11.07
CA CYS A 81 13.19 15.25 -10.08
C CYS A 81 14.57 15.36 -10.74
N ARG A 82 15.58 15.75 -9.96
CA ARG A 82 16.99 15.81 -10.35
C ARG A 82 17.84 15.17 -9.27
N SER A 83 19.06 14.76 -9.61
CA SER A 83 20.05 14.22 -8.67
C SER A 83 19.49 13.07 -7.83
N ASN A 84 18.81 12.13 -8.49
CA ASN A 84 18.13 11.00 -7.88
C ASN A 84 18.53 9.65 -8.49
N LEU A 85 19.71 9.58 -9.12
CA LEU A 85 20.30 8.36 -9.65
C LEU A 85 21.78 8.32 -9.24
N TYR A 86 22.18 7.26 -8.54
CA TYR A 86 23.53 7.06 -8.03
C TYR A 86 23.98 5.63 -8.26
N LEU A 87 25.27 5.42 -8.55
CA LEU A 87 25.88 4.09 -8.59
C LEU A 87 26.61 3.82 -7.26
N LEU A 88 26.29 2.72 -6.60
CA LEU A 88 26.97 2.28 -5.38
C LEU A 88 28.23 1.48 -5.70
N PRO A 89 29.20 1.38 -4.76
CA PRO A 89 30.35 0.49 -4.88
C PRO A 89 29.99 -0.99 -5.03
N THR A 90 28.76 -1.37 -4.66
CA THR A 90 28.21 -2.72 -4.88
C THR A 90 27.86 -3.02 -6.34
N GLY A 91 27.90 -2.02 -7.23
CA GLY A 91 27.44 -2.14 -8.62
C GLY A 91 25.94 -1.86 -8.79
N GLU A 92 25.21 -1.60 -7.70
CA GLU A 92 23.78 -1.30 -7.75
C GLU A 92 23.52 0.17 -8.12
N MET A 93 22.60 0.40 -9.06
CA MET A 93 22.04 1.71 -9.33
C MET A 93 20.90 2.00 -8.35
N VAL A 94 20.99 3.12 -7.63
CA VAL A 94 20.00 3.56 -6.67
C VAL A 94 19.24 4.76 -7.22
N TYR A 95 17.93 4.63 -7.28
CA TYR A 95 16.99 5.69 -7.67
C TYR A 95 15.64 5.46 -6.99
N PHE A 96 14.65 6.32 -7.25
CA PHE A 96 13.31 6.15 -6.70
C PHE A 96 12.20 6.36 -7.73
N VAL A 97 11.08 5.70 -7.48
CA VAL A 97 9.82 5.80 -8.24
C VAL A 97 8.67 5.70 -7.24
N ALA A 98 7.70 6.63 -7.32
CA ALA A 98 6.63 6.76 -6.32
C ALA A 98 7.21 6.77 -4.88
N ALA A 99 6.68 5.94 -3.99
CA ALA A 99 7.13 5.79 -2.61
C ALA A 99 8.28 4.77 -2.42
N ILE A 100 8.97 4.35 -3.49
CA ILE A 100 9.91 3.22 -3.46
C ILE A 100 11.31 3.68 -3.85
N VAL A 101 12.31 3.31 -3.03
CA VAL A 101 13.73 3.40 -3.43
C VAL A 101 14.15 2.05 -4.00
N VAL A 102 14.64 2.07 -5.23
CA VAL A 102 15.07 0.90 -6.01
C VAL A 102 16.59 0.82 -5.97
N LEU A 103 17.12 -0.37 -5.65
CA LEU A 103 18.51 -0.75 -5.84
C LEU A 103 18.56 -1.80 -6.93
N TYR A 104 19.00 -1.41 -8.12
CA TYR A 104 19.00 -2.27 -9.31
C TYR A 104 20.42 -2.72 -9.65
N ASN A 105 20.67 -4.02 -9.59
CA ASN A 105 21.89 -4.64 -10.09
C ASN A 105 21.68 -5.05 -11.56
N VAL A 106 22.41 -4.39 -12.48
CA VAL A 106 22.30 -4.64 -13.92
C VAL A 106 22.95 -5.96 -14.31
N GLU A 107 24.02 -6.37 -13.65
CA GLU A 107 24.74 -7.60 -13.98
C GLU A 107 23.90 -8.82 -13.60
N GLU A 108 23.31 -8.81 -12.41
CA GLU A 108 22.47 -9.90 -11.90
C GLU A 108 21.02 -9.82 -12.39
N GLN A 109 20.63 -8.73 -13.07
CA GLN A 109 19.25 -8.45 -13.44
C GLN A 109 18.29 -8.60 -12.25
N SER A 110 18.66 -8.03 -11.11
CA SER A 110 17.94 -8.17 -9.84
C SER A 110 17.64 -6.81 -9.21
N GLN A 111 16.49 -6.70 -8.54
CA GLN A 111 16.13 -5.50 -7.79
C GLN A 111 15.90 -5.81 -6.31
N ARG A 112 16.37 -4.90 -5.46
CA ARG A 112 15.95 -4.80 -4.06
C ARG A 112 15.25 -3.48 -3.85
N HIS A 113 14.28 -3.46 -2.96
CA HIS A 113 13.40 -2.30 -2.76
C HIS A 113 13.37 -1.91 -1.29
N TYR A 114 13.50 -0.62 -1.03
CA TYR A 114 13.16 -0.04 0.27
C TYR A 114 11.76 0.56 0.20
N LEU A 115 10.85 0.01 0.99
CA LEU A 115 9.40 0.29 1.01
C LEU A 115 8.96 1.04 2.28
N GLY A 116 9.88 1.77 2.92
CA GLY A 116 9.60 2.45 4.19
C GLY A 116 8.78 3.73 4.06
N HIS A 117 8.67 4.31 2.87
CA HIS A 117 7.91 5.54 2.65
C HIS A 117 6.42 5.26 2.42
N THR A 118 5.57 6.15 2.93
CA THR A 118 4.12 6.08 2.79
C THR A 118 3.56 7.02 1.72
N ASP A 119 4.41 7.89 1.18
CA ASP A 119 4.09 8.84 0.11
C ASP A 119 5.28 8.97 -0.84
N ASP A 120 5.11 9.70 -1.93
CA ASP A 120 6.10 10.01 -2.95
C ASP A 120 7.47 10.38 -2.36
N VAL A 121 8.51 9.62 -2.73
CA VAL A 121 9.90 10.03 -2.50
C VAL A 121 10.20 11.25 -3.35
N LYS A 122 10.82 12.26 -2.75
CA LYS A 122 11.17 13.53 -3.38
C LYS A 122 12.68 13.76 -3.45
N CYS A 123 13.45 13.17 -2.54
CA CYS A 123 14.89 13.36 -2.49
C CYS A 123 15.63 12.10 -2.05
N LEU A 124 16.89 12.00 -2.47
CA LEU A 124 17.80 10.91 -2.20
C LEU A 124 19.20 11.49 -2.01
N ALA A 125 19.94 11.01 -1.01
CA ALA A 125 21.32 11.40 -0.75
C ALA A 125 22.16 10.19 -0.37
N ILE A 126 23.39 10.13 -0.87
CA ILE A 126 24.35 9.07 -0.56
C ILE A 126 25.40 9.63 0.40
N HIS A 127 25.57 9.01 1.57
CA HIS A 127 26.60 9.39 2.53
C HIS A 127 28.01 9.20 1.92
N PRO A 128 29.03 10.00 2.30
CA PRO A 128 30.38 9.90 1.71
C PRO A 128 31.03 8.52 1.76
N ASN A 129 30.71 7.71 2.79
CA ASN A 129 31.18 6.32 2.89
C ASN A 129 30.52 5.35 1.89
N LYS A 130 29.51 5.81 1.13
CA LYS A 130 28.76 5.05 0.11
C LYS A 130 27.99 3.82 0.60
N LEU A 131 27.82 3.67 1.92
CA LEU A 131 27.08 2.56 2.54
C LEU A 131 25.71 2.97 3.05
N LEU A 132 25.49 4.27 3.27
CA LEU A 132 24.24 4.80 3.79
C LEU A 132 23.54 5.64 2.72
N VAL A 133 22.24 5.40 2.61
CA VAL A 133 21.33 6.13 1.74
C VAL A 133 20.30 6.82 2.63
N ALA A 134 20.12 8.12 2.44
CA ALA A 134 19.06 8.89 3.07
C ALA A 134 18.02 9.26 2.00
N SER A 135 16.74 9.11 2.32
CA SER A 135 15.63 9.46 1.44
C SER A 135 14.56 10.24 2.20
N GLY A 136 13.89 11.16 1.49
CA GLY A 136 12.81 11.98 2.04
C GLY A 136 11.55 11.89 1.18
N GLN A 137 10.39 11.96 1.82
CA GLN A 137 9.08 11.90 1.17
C GLN A 137 8.31 13.21 1.26
N ALA A 138 7.26 13.33 0.45
CA ALA A 138 6.26 14.37 0.58
C ALA A 138 5.48 14.27 1.90
N ALA A 139 4.89 15.40 2.32
CA ALA A 139 3.87 15.39 3.36
C ALA A 139 2.66 14.59 2.86
N GLY A 140 2.15 13.69 3.71
CA GLY A 140 1.01 12.84 3.38
C GLY A 140 -0.19 13.65 2.89
N HIS A 141 -0.95 13.11 1.95
CA HIS A 141 -2.22 13.70 1.55
C HIS A 141 -3.20 13.73 2.73
N ASP A 142 -3.72 14.92 3.04
CA ASP A 142 -4.79 15.07 4.03
C ASP A 142 -6.06 14.40 3.49
N SER A 143 -6.70 13.56 4.31
CA SER A 143 -7.86 12.73 3.91
C SER A 143 -9.08 13.53 3.43
N ARG A 144 -9.02 14.87 3.52
CA ARG A 144 -10.06 15.83 3.13
C ARG A 144 -9.90 16.41 1.71
N GLU A 145 -8.75 16.20 1.07
CA GLU A 145 -8.43 16.82 -0.24
C GLU A 145 -8.71 15.93 -1.46
N GLY A 146 -9.18 14.70 -1.26
CA GLY A 146 -9.74 13.88 -2.34
C GLY A 146 -11.18 14.29 -2.66
N ARG A 147 -11.40 15.48 -3.21
CA ARG A 147 -12.70 15.93 -3.75
C ARG A 147 -12.74 15.83 -5.28
#